data_AF-L8JKA5-F1
#
_entry.id   AF-L8JKA5-F1
#
_cell.length_a   1.000
_cell.length_b   1.000
_cell.length_c   1.000
_cell.angle_alpha   90.00
_cell.angle_beta   90.00
_cell.angle_gamma   90.00
#
_symmetry.space_group_name_H-M   'P 1'
#
loop_
_entity.id
_entity.type
_entity.pdbx_description
1 polymer ?
#
loop_
_entity_poly.entity_id
_entity_poly.type
_entity_poly.pdbx_seq_one_letter_code
_entity_poly.pdbx_strand_id
1 'polypeptide(L)' 'MANKRKQKKLELVVNETNPQIETEHGRGTIRDNALKAVVTSKVFATRVVKAKKGKGSFKRKGKYAGRESYSIAA' A
#
# COMPACT_ATOMS: atom_id res chain seq x y z
N MET A 1 -16.31 54.39 -18.08
CA MET A 1 -14.99 53.87 -17.66
C MET A 1 -15.16 52.43 -17.20
N ALA A 2 -14.80 51.45 -18.04
CA ALA A 2 -15.04 50.02 -17.75
C ALA A 2 -13.75 49.36 -17.25
N ASN A 3 -13.75 48.96 -15.98
CA ASN A 3 -12.61 48.29 -15.36
C ASN A 3 -12.57 46.82 -15.83
N LYS A 4 -11.70 46.51 -16.79
CA LYS A 4 -11.41 45.14 -17.24
C LYS A 4 -10.64 44.41 -16.12
N ARG A 5 -11.38 43.65 -15.30
CA ARG A 5 -10.79 42.72 -14.32
C ARG A 5 -9.98 41.66 -15.09
N LYS A 6 -8.65 41.79 -15.04
CA LYS A 6 -7.70 40.81 -15.57
C LYS A 6 -7.76 39.58 -14.68
N GLN A 7 -8.52 38.56 -15.08
CA GLN A 7 -8.57 37.29 -14.37
C GLN A 7 -7.17 36.66 -14.42
N LYS A 8 -6.59 36.44 -13.25
CA LYS A 8 -5.28 35.80 -13.08
C LYS A 8 -5.44 34.34 -13.51
N LYS A 9 -4.76 33.96 -14.59
CA LYS A 9 -4.69 32.57 -15.08
C LYS A 9 -4.07 31.73 -13.95
N LEU A 10 -4.84 30.80 -13.40
CA LEU A 10 -4.34 29.74 -12.55
C LEU A 10 -3.54 28.81 -13.45
N GLU A 11 -2.22 28.98 -13.45
CA GLU A 11 -1.33 28.06 -14.13
C GLU A 11 -1.30 26.76 -13.33
N LEU A 12 -1.87 25.71 -13.92
CA LEU A 12 -1.77 24.36 -13.40
C LEU A 12 -0.30 23.96 -13.46
N VAL A 13 0.34 23.88 -12.29
CA VAL A 13 1.68 23.30 -12.15
C VAL A 13 1.56 21.83 -12.51
N VAL A 14 2.02 21.49 -13.72
CA VAL A 14 2.12 20.11 -14.20
C VAL A 14 3.31 19.49 -13.48
N ASN A 15 3.06 18.73 -12.42
CA ASN A 15 4.09 17.91 -11.81
C ASN A 15 4.41 16.76 -12.77
N GLU A 16 5.57 16.82 -13.39
CA GLU A 16 6.03 15.81 -14.34
C GLU A 16 6.36 14.47 -13.66
N THR A 17 5.86 13.42 -14.29
CA THR A 17 6.32 12.01 -14.29
C THR A 17 6.58 11.33 -12.93
N ASN A 18 5.56 11.28 -12.07
CA ASN A 18 5.48 10.13 -11.17
C ASN A 18 5.14 8.89 -12.02
N PRO A 19 5.95 7.81 -12.06
CA PRO A 19 5.57 6.60 -12.76
C PRO A 19 4.22 6.14 -12.21
N GLN A 20 3.20 6.11 -13.07
CA GLN A 20 1.88 5.58 -12.72
C GLN A 20 2.06 4.08 -12.51
N ILE A 21 2.25 3.67 -11.25
CA ILE A 21 2.32 2.25 -10.89
C ILE A 21 0.88 1.71 -10.92
N GLU A 22 0.50 1.14 -12.05
CA GLU A 22 -0.77 0.46 -12.19
C GLU A 22 -0.82 -0.73 -11.24
N THR A 23 -1.73 -0.67 -10.26
CA THR A 23 -1.92 -1.75 -9.29
C THR A 23 -3.24 -2.45 -9.57
N GLU A 24 -3.17 -3.76 -9.80
CA GLU A 24 -4.36 -4.58 -10.02
C GLU A 24 -5.17 -4.70 -8.72
N HIS A 25 -6.42 -4.20 -8.76
CA HIS A 25 -7.32 -4.17 -7.61
C HIS A 25 -8.49 -5.17 -7.74
N GLY A 26 -8.62 -5.87 -8.87
CA GLY A 26 -9.54 -6.99 -9.06
C GLY A 26 -11.04 -6.63 -9.05
N ARG A 27 -11.40 -5.37 -9.32
CA ARG A 27 -12.80 -4.89 -9.34
C ARG A 27 -13.36 -4.62 -10.74
N GLY A 28 -12.59 -4.91 -11.81
CA GLY A 28 -13.00 -4.60 -13.18
C GLY A 28 -13.11 -3.10 -13.43
N THR A 29 -14.00 -2.70 -14.34
CA THR A 29 -14.23 -1.28 -14.66
C THR A 29 -15.08 -0.60 -13.59
N ILE A 30 -14.50 0.38 -12.89
CA ILE A 30 -15.19 1.14 -11.85
C ILE A 30 -15.98 2.28 -12.51
N ARG A 31 -17.31 2.29 -12.31
CA ARG A 31 -18.22 3.28 -12.91
C ARG A 31 -18.60 4.43 -11.99
N ASP A 32 -18.65 4.17 -10.67
CA ASP A 32 -19.11 5.16 -9.69
C ASP A 32 -17.95 5.89 -9.01
N ASN A 33 -17.37 5.28 -7.96
CA ASN A 33 -16.33 5.90 -7.13
C ASN A 33 -15.08 5.02 -7.04
N ALA A 34 -13.96 5.57 -7.51
CA ALA A 34 -12.66 4.90 -7.50
C ALA A 34 -12.14 4.60 -6.09
N LEU A 35 -12.17 5.57 -5.17
CA LEU A 35 -11.65 5.41 -3.81
C LEU A 35 -12.42 4.34 -3.04
N LYS A 36 -13.75 4.31 -3.17
CA LYS A 36 -14.60 3.29 -2.53
C LYS A 36 -14.27 1.88 -3.02
N ALA A 37 -14.06 1.73 -4.33
CA ALA A 37 -13.68 0.45 -4.92
C ALA A 37 -12.29 0.00 -4.44
N VAL A 38 -11.34 0.92 -4.37
CA VAL A 38 -9.97 0.66 -3.94
C VAL A 38 -9.90 0.31 -2.46
N VAL A 39 -10.54 1.07 -1.56
CA VAL A 39 -10.54 0.82 -0.11
C VAL A 39 -11.10 -0.58 0.24
N THR A 40 -12.07 -1.06 -0.53
CA THR A 40 -12.69 -2.37 -0.31
C THR A 40 -12.02 -3.50 -1.09
N SER A 41 -10.98 -3.21 -1.87
CA SER A 41 -10.22 -4.19 -2.65
C SER A 41 -9.18 -4.95 -1.80
N LYS A 42 -8.57 -5.99 -2.37
CA LYS A 42 -7.51 -6.79 -1.71
C LYS A 42 -6.28 -5.96 -1.32
N VAL A 43 -6.02 -4.86 -2.04
CA VAL A 43 -4.86 -3.99 -1.81
C VAL A 43 -4.86 -3.42 -0.38
N PHE A 44 -6.04 -3.03 0.12
CA PHE A 44 -6.23 -2.38 1.41
C PHE A 44 -6.80 -3.34 2.48
N ALA A 45 -6.61 -4.64 2.31
CA ALA A 45 -7.01 -5.62 3.30
C ALA A 45 -6.21 -5.49 4.62
N THR A 46 -6.89 -5.70 5.75
CA THR A 46 -6.26 -5.68 7.07
C THR A 46 -5.25 -6.82 7.19
N ARG A 47 -4.00 -6.48 7.51
CA ARG A 47 -2.93 -7.47 7.71
C ARG A 47 -2.78 -7.76 9.20
N VAL A 48 -2.86 -9.03 9.57
CA VAL A 48 -2.66 -9.49 10.95
C VAL A 48 -1.28 -10.13 11.08
N VAL A 49 -0.49 -9.64 12.03
CA VAL A 49 0.83 -10.21 12.34
C VAL A 49 0.66 -11.38 13.32
N LYS A 50 1.35 -12.49 13.06
CA LYS A 50 1.38 -13.62 14.01
C LYS A 50 2.12 -13.21 15.27
N ALA A 51 1.46 -13.32 16.42
CA ALA A 51 2.04 -13.03 17.72
C ALA A 51 3.28 -13.90 18.02
N LYS A 52 4.25 -13.36 18.77
CA LYS A 52 5.46 -14.09 19.18
C LYS A 52 5.22 -15.04 20.36
N LYS A 53 4.27 -14.71 21.24
CA LYS A 53 3.88 -15.50 22.43
C LYS A 53 2.35 -15.45 22.60
N GLY A 54 1.78 -16.41 23.33
CA GLY A 54 0.34 -16.48 23.64
C GLY A 54 -0.52 -17.22 22.60
N LYS A 55 -1.78 -16.81 22.45
CA LYS A 55 -2.73 -17.46 21.53
C LYS A 55 -2.29 -17.29 20.08
N GLY A 56 -2.28 -18.39 19.34
CA GLY A 56 -1.91 -18.38 17.92
C GLY A 56 -0.41 -18.15 17.66
N SER A 57 0.46 -18.15 18.68
CA SER A 57 1.91 -17.98 18.46
C SER A 57 2.65 -19.29 18.17
N PHE A 58 2.05 -20.45 18.48
CA PHE A 58 2.69 -21.76 18.31
C PHE A 58 3.09 -22.00 16.84
N LYS A 59 4.30 -22.51 16.63
CA LYS A 59 4.86 -22.91 15.33
C LYS A 59 5.44 -24.31 15.48
N ARG A 60 5.00 -25.26 14.64
CA ARG A 60 5.50 -26.66 14.69
C ARG A 60 7.00 -26.77 14.43
N LYS A 61 7.54 -25.90 13.56
CA LYS A 61 8.97 -25.79 13.29
C LYS A 61 9.42 -24.35 13.54
N GLY A 62 10.49 -24.18 14.30
CA GLY A 62 11.16 -22.89 14.51
C GLY A 62 11.92 -22.44 13.25
N LYS A 63 12.36 -21.18 13.22
CA LYS A 63 13.11 -20.62 12.08
C LYS A 63 14.42 -21.38 11.80
N TYR A 64 15.06 -21.91 12.85
CA TYR A 64 16.36 -22.58 12.79
C TYR A 64 16.28 -24.03 13.29
N ALA A 65 15.17 -24.73 13.04
CA ALA A 65 15.06 -26.14 13.42
C ALA A 65 16.12 -26.97 12.67
N GLY A 66 16.98 -27.69 13.40
CA GLY A 66 18.04 -28.54 12.84
C GLY A 66 19.39 -27.86 12.58
N ARG A 67 19.57 -26.57 12.92
CA ARG A 67 20.91 -25.97 13.00
C ARG A 67 21.45 -26.10 14.42
N GLU A 68 22.67 -26.59 14.56
CA GLU A 68 23.43 -26.51 15.80
C GLU A 68 23.74 -25.05 16.10
N SER A 69 23.52 -24.63 17.34
CA SER A 69 23.73 -23.26 17.83
C SER A 69 25.20 -22.82 17.82
N TYR A 70 26.14 -23.74 17.59
CA TYR A 70 27.56 -23.54 17.89
C TYR A 70 28.49 -23.37 16.67
N SER A 71 27.99 -23.38 15.43
CA SER A 71 28.85 -23.28 14.23
C SER A 71 29.37 -21.86 13.92
N ILE A 72 29.30 -20.93 14.87
CA ILE A 72 29.74 -19.52 14.71
C ILE A 72 30.89 -19.15 15.67
N ALA A 73 31.35 -20.09 16.49
CA ALA A 73 32.51 -19.92 17.36
C ALA A 73 33.66 -20.82 16.87
N ALA A 74 34.29 -20.44 15.76
CA ALA A 74 35.59 -20.94 15.31
C ALA A 74 36.29 -19.85 14.49
#